data_AF-A0A920BWW3-F1
#
_entry.id   AF-A0A920BWW3-F1
#
_cell.length_a   1.000
_cell.length_b   1.000
_cell.length_c   1.000
_cell.angle_alpha   90.00
_cell.angle_beta   90.00
_cell.angle_gamma   90.00
#
_symmetry.space_group_name_H-M   'P 1'
#
loop_
_entity.id
_entity.type
_entity.pdbx_description
1 polymer ?
#
loop_
_entity_poly.entity_id
_entity_poly.type
_entity_poly.pdbx_seq_one_letter_code
_entity_poly.pdbx_strand_id
1 'polypeptide(L)'
;MVEASYMIGLERNADKVALACYAPMLANIDHVNWRPDLVWFDQEKVYGSQNYYIQKFFMANQGVRNIGWTASDLPETEVYGEPTIHGGIGFAGDLADIRYENMTIVDHVTGEVTSIPDGTISANAVTILANIESTHYTITFDFKKTGGKWDKGFSLLFSHQDDKNTMSWLLGGWQNQDSIIRSVCDNRISDLTQTIWSVEQDKLYQCKLTVKDRNISAWIDGELFNEIEAKLPQKEGLYINAVEDASGAKIVKLVNVRDEAITVNVACEAVQAAVYTIYGEKGAFNTLDNPRDFNESTYEIQVESNRLDIEVPALGVAFVTLK
;
A
#
# COMPACT_ATOMS: atom_id res chain seq x y z
N MET A 1 -12.79 -3.53 -7.75
CA MET A 1 -11.99 -2.55 -8.52
C MET A 1 -10.68 -2.16 -7.86
N VAL A 2 -10.63 -1.95 -6.55
CA VAL A 2 -9.36 -1.64 -5.84
C VAL A 2 -8.25 -2.67 -6.12
N GLU A 3 -8.58 -3.96 -6.15
CA GLU A 3 -7.58 -4.98 -6.51
C GLU A 3 -7.19 -4.94 -7.98
N ALA A 4 -8.13 -4.68 -8.90
CA ALA A 4 -7.81 -4.53 -10.31
C ALA A 4 -6.86 -3.34 -10.57
N SER A 5 -7.06 -2.21 -9.89
CA SER A 5 -6.15 -1.06 -10.00
C SER A 5 -4.79 -1.37 -9.38
N TYR A 6 -4.75 -2.13 -8.28
CA TYR A 6 -3.50 -2.61 -7.71
C TYR A 6 -2.77 -3.57 -8.68
N MET A 7 -3.48 -4.46 -9.36
CA MET A 7 -2.92 -5.37 -10.37
C MET A 7 -2.32 -4.63 -11.58
N ILE A 8 -2.90 -3.49 -11.97
CA ILE A 8 -2.27 -2.58 -12.95
C ILE A 8 -0.90 -2.10 -12.45
N GLY A 9 -0.82 -1.69 -11.18
CA GLY A 9 0.45 -1.30 -10.55
C GLY A 9 1.47 -2.44 -10.52
N LEU A 10 1.04 -3.66 -10.17
CA LEU A 10 1.90 -4.85 -10.18
C LEU A 10 2.45 -5.13 -11.59
N GLU A 11 1.59 -5.11 -12.60
CA GLU A 11 2.01 -5.38 -13.98
C GLU A 11 2.93 -4.29 -14.54
N ARG A 12 2.66 -3.02 -14.25
CA ARG A 12 3.56 -1.89 -14.61
C ARG A 12 4.96 -2.03 -14.01
N ASN A 13 5.08 -2.70 -12.86
CA ASN A 13 6.33 -2.92 -12.13
C ASN A 13 6.79 -4.39 -12.20
N ALA A 14 6.42 -5.12 -13.25
CA ALA A 14 6.79 -6.53 -13.42
C ALA A 14 8.31 -6.78 -13.53
N ASP A 15 9.13 -5.73 -13.72
CA ASP A 15 10.59 -5.78 -13.60
C ASP A 15 11.07 -5.98 -12.14
N LYS A 16 10.23 -5.64 -11.16
CA LYS A 16 10.52 -5.73 -9.72
C LYS A 16 9.62 -6.74 -9.01
N VAL A 17 8.42 -6.97 -9.53
CA VAL A 17 7.43 -7.89 -8.97
C VAL A 17 7.49 -9.21 -9.71
N ALA A 18 8.12 -10.22 -9.09
CA ALA A 18 8.24 -11.55 -9.69
C ALA A 18 6.96 -12.39 -9.55
N LEU A 19 6.23 -12.25 -8.43
CA LEU A 19 5.07 -13.06 -8.09
C LEU A 19 4.03 -12.23 -7.32
N ALA A 20 2.75 -12.49 -7.57
CA ALA A 20 1.63 -11.97 -6.80
C ALA A 20 0.60 -13.08 -6.60
N CYS A 21 0.00 -13.16 -5.41
CA CYS A 21 -0.99 -14.17 -5.08
C CYS A 21 -2.08 -13.54 -4.20
N TYR A 22 -3.33 -13.83 -4.52
CA TYR A 22 -4.46 -13.47 -3.66
C TYR A 22 -4.51 -14.42 -2.46
N ALA A 23 -4.78 -13.89 -1.26
CA ALA A 23 -4.98 -14.68 -0.07
C ALA A 23 -6.13 -14.14 0.79
N PRO A 24 -6.91 -15.02 1.45
CA PRO A 24 -6.86 -16.48 1.36
C PRO A 24 -7.63 -17.03 0.13
N MET A 25 -7.27 -18.25 -0.31
CA MET A 25 -7.76 -18.79 -1.58
C MET A 25 -9.11 -19.51 -1.46
N LEU A 26 -9.32 -20.29 -0.39
CA LEU A 26 -10.43 -21.21 -0.25
C LEU A 26 -11.13 -21.01 1.09
N ALA A 27 -12.45 -20.86 1.08
CA ALA A 27 -13.27 -20.85 2.27
C ALA A 27 -14.49 -21.78 2.15
N ASN A 28 -14.65 -22.67 3.13
CA ASN A 28 -15.90 -23.39 3.33
C ASN A 28 -16.90 -22.45 4.02
N ILE A 29 -18.07 -22.24 3.43
CA ILE A 29 -19.07 -21.29 3.94
C ILE A 29 -19.62 -21.65 5.33
N ASP A 30 -19.55 -22.92 5.74
CA ASP A 30 -20.00 -23.40 7.04
C ASP A 30 -18.92 -23.23 8.13
N HIS A 31 -17.67 -22.94 7.75
CA HIS A 31 -16.51 -22.91 8.64
C HIS A 31 -15.58 -21.72 8.36
N VAL A 32 -16.14 -20.50 8.36
CA VAL A 32 -15.43 -19.28 7.99
C VAL A 32 -14.61 -18.71 9.15
N ASN A 33 -13.28 -18.69 8.99
CA ASN A 33 -12.36 -18.09 9.95
C ASN A 33 -11.85 -16.69 9.55
N TRP A 34 -11.91 -16.37 8.24
CA TRP A 34 -11.44 -15.10 7.67
C TRP A 34 -12.40 -14.66 6.56
N ARG A 35 -12.47 -13.37 6.25
CA ARG A 35 -13.16 -12.82 5.07
C ARG A 35 -12.40 -11.61 4.52
N PRO A 36 -12.44 -11.35 3.21
CA PRO A 36 -12.99 -12.18 2.13
C PRO A 36 -12.00 -13.24 1.60
N ASP A 37 -12.49 -14.20 0.81
CA ASP A 37 -11.72 -15.29 0.18
C ASP A 37 -11.97 -15.35 -1.33
N LEU A 38 -11.03 -15.94 -2.08
CA LEU A 38 -11.11 -15.99 -3.54
C LEU A 38 -12.20 -16.94 -4.05
N VAL A 39 -12.29 -18.14 -3.49
CA VAL A 39 -13.23 -19.18 -3.88
C VAL A 39 -13.94 -19.73 -2.64
N TRP A 40 -15.26 -19.82 -2.73
CA TRP A 40 -16.16 -20.20 -1.66
C TRP A 40 -16.91 -21.48 -2.03
N PHE A 41 -17.08 -22.39 -1.07
CA PHE A 41 -17.73 -23.67 -1.33
C PHE A 41 -18.51 -24.20 -0.13
N ASP A 42 -19.47 -25.08 -0.40
CA ASP A 42 -20.07 -26.01 0.57
C ASP A 42 -19.78 -27.46 0.13
N GLN A 43 -20.56 -28.42 0.62
CA GLN A 43 -20.37 -29.84 0.27
C GLN A 43 -20.82 -30.20 -1.16
N GLU A 44 -21.53 -29.32 -1.86
CA GLU A 44 -22.17 -29.61 -3.17
C GLU A 44 -21.80 -28.60 -4.27
N LYS A 45 -21.49 -27.36 -3.90
CA LYS A 45 -21.41 -26.20 -4.78
C LYS A 45 -20.19 -25.35 -4.48
N VAL A 46 -19.75 -24.60 -5.49
CA VAL A 46 -18.62 -23.68 -5.42
C VAL A 46 -18.92 -22.42 -6.22
N TYR A 47 -18.46 -21.27 -5.73
CA TYR A 47 -18.46 -20.02 -6.49
C TYR A 47 -17.14 -19.25 -6.28
N GLY A 48 -16.68 -18.57 -7.33
CA GLY A 48 -15.59 -17.59 -7.22
C GLY A 48 -16.13 -16.23 -6.80
N SER A 49 -15.39 -15.48 -6.00
CA SER A 49 -15.71 -14.08 -5.70
C SER A 49 -15.55 -13.19 -6.93
N GLN A 50 -15.97 -11.92 -6.84
CA GLN A 50 -15.68 -10.91 -7.85
C GLN A 50 -14.17 -10.86 -8.16
N ASN A 51 -13.33 -10.95 -7.14
CA ASN A 51 -11.88 -10.94 -7.29
C ASN A 51 -11.34 -12.20 -7.97
N TYR A 52 -12.00 -13.36 -7.84
CA TYR A 52 -11.64 -14.55 -8.63
C TYR A 52 -11.72 -14.26 -10.13
N TYR A 53 -12.78 -13.60 -10.56
CA TYR A 53 -12.97 -13.25 -11.96
C TYR A 53 -11.97 -12.18 -12.40
N ILE A 54 -11.74 -11.14 -11.60
CA ILE A 54 -10.68 -10.15 -11.89
C ILE A 54 -9.31 -10.82 -12.06
N GLN A 55 -8.91 -11.68 -11.12
CA GLN A 55 -7.66 -12.43 -11.21
C GLN A 55 -7.62 -13.28 -12.49
N LYS A 56 -8.68 -14.05 -12.76
CA LYS A 56 -8.79 -14.89 -13.97
C LYS A 56 -8.63 -14.07 -15.25
N PHE A 57 -9.28 -12.92 -15.36
CA PHE A 57 -9.23 -12.09 -16.57
C PHE A 57 -7.89 -11.39 -16.75
N PHE A 58 -7.26 -10.94 -15.66
CA PHE A 58 -5.88 -10.43 -15.74
C PHE A 58 -4.90 -11.51 -16.22
N MET A 59 -5.04 -12.75 -15.73
CA MET A 59 -4.18 -13.87 -16.15
C MET A 59 -4.45 -14.32 -17.59
N ALA A 60 -5.71 -14.29 -18.04
CA ALA A 60 -6.07 -14.58 -19.43
C ALA A 60 -5.58 -13.52 -20.43
N ASN A 61 -5.26 -12.32 -19.94
CA ASN A 61 -4.80 -11.18 -20.73
C ASN A 61 -3.39 -10.74 -20.27
N GLN A 62 -2.57 -11.66 -19.77
CA GLN A 62 -1.25 -11.34 -19.26
C GLN A 62 -0.26 -11.12 -20.41
N GLY A 63 0.49 -10.03 -20.33
CA GLY A 63 1.56 -9.76 -21.28
C GLY A 63 2.88 -10.45 -20.92
N VAL A 64 3.78 -10.53 -21.89
CA VAL A 64 5.19 -10.91 -21.67
C VAL A 64 6.10 -9.69 -21.52
N ARG A 65 5.63 -8.50 -21.90
CA ARG A 65 6.33 -7.22 -21.67
C ARG A 65 5.36 -6.04 -21.61
N ASN A 66 5.70 -5.02 -20.81
CA ASN A 66 5.04 -3.72 -20.88
C ASN A 66 5.39 -2.99 -22.18
N ILE A 67 4.43 -2.26 -22.74
CA ILE A 67 4.66 -1.38 -23.90
C ILE A 67 4.50 0.08 -23.47
N GLY A 68 5.28 0.98 -24.10
CA GLY A 68 5.21 2.41 -23.81
C GLY A 68 3.90 3.02 -24.28
N TRP A 69 3.30 3.88 -23.46
CA TRP A 69 2.08 4.61 -23.75
C TRP A 69 2.10 5.98 -23.07
N THR A 70 1.25 6.88 -23.53
CA THR A 70 1.03 8.21 -22.94
C THR A 70 -0.47 8.45 -22.84
N ALA A 71 -0.90 9.19 -21.81
CA ALA A 71 -2.29 9.61 -21.65
C ALA A 71 -2.35 11.09 -21.29
N SER A 72 -3.44 11.75 -21.72
CA SER A 72 -3.80 13.11 -21.36
C SER A 72 -5.26 13.16 -20.93
N ASP A 73 -5.68 14.28 -20.33
CA ASP A 73 -7.09 14.53 -20.01
C ASP A 73 -7.72 13.45 -19.11
N LEU A 74 -6.91 12.88 -18.22
CA LEU A 74 -7.35 11.87 -17.26
C LEU A 74 -8.18 12.50 -16.13
N PRO A 75 -9.09 11.74 -15.50
CA PRO A 75 -9.81 12.20 -14.31
C PRO A 75 -8.86 12.69 -13.22
N GLU A 76 -9.31 13.65 -12.42
CA GLU A 76 -8.53 14.15 -11.28
C GLU A 76 -8.19 13.03 -10.29
N THR A 77 -6.98 13.10 -9.73
CA THR A 77 -6.52 12.18 -8.69
C THR A 77 -6.97 12.68 -7.34
N GLU A 78 -7.72 11.85 -6.62
CA GLU A 78 -8.11 12.13 -5.23
C GLU A 78 -6.92 11.85 -4.31
N VAL A 79 -6.61 12.81 -3.43
CA VAL A 79 -5.60 12.65 -2.37
C VAL A 79 -6.33 12.42 -1.04
N TYR A 80 -6.09 11.29 -0.38
CA TYR A 80 -6.78 10.91 0.85
C TYR A 80 -5.91 11.11 2.08
N GLY A 81 -6.48 11.77 3.10
CA GLY A 81 -5.99 11.81 4.48
C GLY A 81 -4.58 12.42 4.59
N GLU A 82 -4.38 13.32 5.55
CA GLU A 82 -3.01 13.69 5.89
C GLU A 82 -2.60 12.88 7.12
N PRO A 83 -1.72 11.87 6.99
CA PRO A 83 -0.86 11.53 8.11
C PRO A 83 -0.14 12.83 8.48
N THR A 84 -0.50 13.38 9.62
CA THR A 84 0.19 14.55 10.17
C THR A 84 1.66 14.18 10.34
N ILE A 85 2.54 15.13 10.06
CA ILE A 85 4.00 14.99 10.19
C ILE A 85 4.53 15.74 11.42
N HIS A 86 3.62 16.27 12.23
CA HIS A 86 3.82 16.94 13.52
C HIS A 86 2.95 16.21 14.57
N GLY A 87 3.19 16.47 15.85
CA GLY A 87 2.44 15.89 16.97
C GLY A 87 3.34 15.32 18.06
N GLY A 88 2.77 14.39 18.83
CA GLY A 88 3.42 13.76 19.96
C GLY A 88 4.68 12.98 19.57
N ILE A 89 5.69 13.07 20.42
CA ILE A 89 6.95 12.31 20.34
C ILE A 89 7.08 11.50 21.63
N GLY A 90 7.39 10.22 21.50
CA GLY A 90 7.46 9.31 22.62
C GLY A 90 7.97 7.93 22.25
N PHE A 91 7.67 6.95 23.08
CA PHE A 91 8.08 5.57 22.85
C PHE A 91 6.94 4.60 23.15
N ALA A 92 6.97 3.46 22.47
CA ALA A 92 6.15 2.29 22.77
C ALA A 92 7.03 1.04 22.88
N GLY A 93 6.94 0.32 24.00
CA GLY A 93 7.60 -0.98 24.16
C GLY A 93 6.81 -2.07 23.44
N ASP A 94 7.29 -2.62 22.33
CA ASP A 94 6.67 -3.77 21.63
C ASP A 94 7.22 -5.07 22.23
N LEU A 95 6.77 -5.40 23.45
CA LEU A 95 7.27 -6.54 24.22
C LEU A 95 8.77 -6.48 24.57
N ALA A 96 9.45 -5.34 24.43
CA ALA A 96 10.79 -5.10 24.96
C ALA A 96 10.79 -4.03 26.06
N ASP A 97 11.69 -4.20 27.03
CA ASP A 97 12.02 -3.16 28.00
C ASP A 97 13.26 -2.40 27.52
N ILE A 98 13.21 -1.07 27.57
CA ILE A 98 14.35 -0.22 27.19
C ILE A 98 14.67 0.83 28.25
N ARG A 99 15.92 1.26 28.25
CA ARG A 99 16.36 2.52 28.86
C ARG A 99 16.79 3.46 27.74
N TYR A 100 16.27 4.68 27.74
CA TYR A 100 16.67 5.73 26.82
C TYR A 100 17.38 6.86 27.57
N GLU A 101 18.35 7.49 26.92
CA GLU A 101 19.18 8.55 27.48
C GLU A 101 19.48 9.61 26.41
N ASN A 102 19.90 10.80 26.84
CA ASN A 102 20.39 11.87 25.95
C ASN A 102 19.40 12.27 24.84
N MET A 103 18.10 12.17 25.10
CA MET A 103 17.10 12.46 24.09
C MET A 103 16.97 13.97 23.87
N THR A 104 17.11 14.40 22.62
CA THR A 104 16.91 15.80 22.22
C THR A 104 15.98 15.90 21.01
N ILE A 105 15.19 16.96 20.98
CA ILE A 105 14.32 17.32 19.86
C ILE A 105 14.72 18.73 19.43
N VAL A 106 15.16 18.88 18.18
CA VAL A 106 15.54 20.15 17.59
C VAL A 106 14.49 20.53 16.55
N ASP A 107 13.83 21.65 16.75
CA ASP A 107 12.95 22.25 15.75
C ASP A 107 13.78 23.15 14.82
N HIS A 108 13.89 22.78 13.55
CA HIS A 108 14.68 23.53 12.58
C HIS A 108 13.96 24.76 12.02
N VAL A 109 12.66 24.92 12.31
CA VAL A 109 11.89 26.12 11.94
C VAL A 109 12.11 27.23 12.97
N THR A 110 11.99 26.91 14.26
CA THR A 110 12.11 27.89 15.35
C THR A 110 13.55 28.00 15.90
N GLY A 111 14.36 26.96 15.72
CA GLY A 111 15.68 26.83 16.35
C GLY A 111 15.63 26.36 17.81
N GLU A 112 14.45 26.01 18.33
CA GLU A 112 14.28 25.51 19.69
C GLU A 112 14.90 24.11 19.86
N VAL A 113 15.51 23.89 21.03
CA VAL A 113 16.07 22.59 21.41
C VAL A 113 15.47 22.14 22.74
N THR A 114 14.74 21.04 22.69
CA THR A 114 14.11 20.42 23.86
C THR A 114 14.90 19.19 24.28
N SER A 115 15.36 19.16 25.53
CA SER A 115 16.01 17.98 26.12
C SER A 115 15.00 17.20 26.96
N ILE A 116 14.94 15.89 26.77
CA ILE A 116 14.05 14.99 27.50
C ILE A 116 14.87 14.25 28.57
N PRO A 117 14.44 14.23 29.84
CA PRO A 117 15.12 13.48 30.89
C PRO A 117 15.21 11.99 30.57
N ASP A 118 16.32 11.37 30.94
CA ASP A 118 16.53 9.93 30.82
C ASP A 118 15.41 9.13 31.48
N GLY A 119 15.07 7.98 30.90
CA GLY A 119 13.96 7.18 31.40
C GLY A 119 13.98 5.73 30.92
N THR A 120 12.90 5.04 31.23
CA THR A 120 12.70 3.63 30.86
C THR A 120 11.31 3.44 30.29
N ILE A 121 11.16 2.50 29.37
CA ILE A 121 9.87 2.06 28.83
C ILE A 121 9.78 0.57 29.06
N SER A 122 8.71 0.14 29.73
CA SER A 122 8.43 -1.28 29.93
C SER A 122 7.76 -1.89 28.71
N ALA A 123 7.85 -3.22 28.61
CA ALA A 123 7.08 -3.99 27.63
C ALA A 123 5.59 -3.62 27.66
N ASN A 124 5.03 -3.30 26.50
CA ASN A 124 3.64 -2.84 26.27
C ASN A 124 3.28 -1.46 26.84
N ALA A 125 4.23 -0.72 27.41
CA ALA A 125 3.99 0.65 27.81
C ALA A 125 4.07 1.60 26.61
N VAL A 126 3.19 2.60 26.59
CA VAL A 126 3.23 3.73 25.66
C VAL A 126 3.40 5.00 26.48
N THR A 127 4.30 5.88 26.08
CA THR A 127 4.53 7.16 26.77
C THR A 127 4.86 8.24 25.76
N ILE A 128 4.08 9.31 25.77
CA ILE A 128 4.35 10.54 25.00
C ILE A 128 5.09 11.51 25.92
N LEU A 129 6.23 12.02 25.46
CA LEU A 129 7.19 12.78 26.26
C LEU A 129 7.25 14.25 25.86
N ALA A 130 6.94 14.55 24.60
CA ALA A 130 6.93 15.89 24.05
C ALA A 130 5.91 16.01 22.92
N ASN A 131 5.68 17.23 22.48
CA ASN A 131 4.88 17.55 21.31
C ASN A 131 5.65 18.54 20.43
N ILE A 132 5.49 18.43 19.12
CA ILE A 132 6.09 19.37 18.16
C ILE A 132 5.07 19.74 17.09
N GLU A 133 4.93 21.03 16.78
CA GLU A 133 4.02 21.52 15.74
C GLU A 133 4.72 21.70 14.37
N SER A 134 6.05 21.74 14.40
CA SER A 134 6.89 21.93 13.21
C SER A 134 6.89 20.69 12.31
N THR A 135 7.03 20.92 11.01
CA THR A 135 7.22 19.87 9.99
C THR A 135 8.68 19.61 9.67
N HIS A 136 9.61 20.31 10.33
CA HIS A 136 11.04 20.16 10.09
C HIS A 136 11.80 20.10 11.42
N TYR A 137 12.18 18.89 11.83
CA TYR A 137 12.80 18.64 13.12
C TYR A 137 13.73 17.43 13.11
N THR A 138 14.52 17.30 14.18
CA THR A 138 15.39 16.14 14.42
C THR A 138 15.20 15.64 15.83
N ILE A 139 15.06 14.33 15.97
CA ILE A 139 15.03 13.61 17.24
C ILE A 139 16.33 12.82 17.33
N THR A 140 17.09 12.99 18.40
CA THR A 140 18.21 12.11 18.76
C THR A 140 17.93 11.46 20.09
N PHE A 141 18.40 10.23 20.29
CA PHE A 141 18.37 9.55 21.58
C PHE A 141 19.35 8.38 21.56
N ASP A 142 19.87 8.03 22.72
CA ASP A 142 20.58 6.77 22.92
C ASP A 142 19.65 5.77 23.60
N PHE A 143 19.82 4.47 23.35
CA PHE A 143 19.05 3.47 24.09
C PHE A 143 19.80 2.14 24.30
N LYS A 144 19.32 1.38 25.29
CA LYS A 144 19.65 -0.03 25.51
C LYS A 144 18.37 -0.83 25.67
N LYS A 145 18.32 -2.02 25.08
CA LYS A 145 17.33 -3.04 25.44
C LYS A 145 17.75 -3.73 26.72
N THR A 146 16.98 -3.54 27.79
CA THR A 146 17.30 -4.04 29.15
C THR A 146 16.51 -5.29 29.53
N GLY A 147 15.50 -5.67 28.74
CA GLY A 147 14.62 -6.80 29.06
C GLY A 147 13.56 -7.08 27.99
N GLY A 148 12.52 -7.81 28.39
CA GLY A 148 11.42 -8.24 27.54
C GLY A 148 11.74 -9.45 26.66
N LYS A 149 10.91 -9.69 25.65
CA LYS A 149 11.02 -10.85 24.75
C LYS A 149 12.22 -10.71 23.82
N TRP A 150 12.97 -11.78 23.61
CA TRP A 150 14.25 -11.74 22.88
C TRP A 150 14.09 -11.37 21.39
N ASP A 151 13.01 -11.81 20.74
CA ASP A 151 12.68 -11.61 19.32
C ASP A 151 11.82 -10.36 19.06
N LYS A 152 11.95 -9.36 19.94
CA LYS A 152 11.13 -8.16 19.96
C LYS A 152 11.91 -6.91 20.33
N GLY A 153 11.33 -5.76 20.03
CA GLY A 153 11.95 -4.45 20.13
C GLY A 153 11.00 -3.38 20.66
N PHE A 154 11.18 -2.15 20.20
CA PHE A 154 10.36 -1.01 20.62
C PHE A 154 10.17 -0.06 19.44
N SER A 155 9.37 0.98 19.64
CA SER A 155 9.17 2.04 18.66
C SER A 155 9.47 3.41 19.26
N LEU A 156 10.18 4.25 18.51
CA LEU A 156 10.04 5.70 18.66
C LEU A 156 8.71 6.09 17.99
N LEU A 157 7.83 6.74 18.75
CA LEU A 157 6.61 7.36 18.23
C LEU A 157 6.93 8.81 17.83
N PHE A 158 6.46 9.22 16.66
CA PHE A 158 6.53 10.60 16.20
C PHE A 158 5.28 10.93 15.39
N SER A 159 4.95 12.21 15.33
CA SER A 159 3.68 12.66 14.74
C SER A 159 2.45 11.94 15.32
N HIS A 160 2.50 11.65 16.63
CA HIS A 160 1.44 10.94 17.33
C HIS A 160 0.27 11.89 17.64
N GLN A 161 -0.91 11.59 17.11
CA GLN A 161 -2.14 12.31 17.41
C GLN A 161 -2.99 11.51 18.40
N ASP A 162 -3.16 10.22 18.11
CA ASP A 162 -3.83 9.23 18.93
C ASP A 162 -3.40 7.80 18.52
N ASP A 163 -3.95 6.78 19.19
CA ASP A 163 -3.65 5.37 18.89
C ASP A 163 -4.05 4.92 17.47
N LYS A 164 -4.88 5.70 16.77
CA LYS A 164 -5.35 5.42 15.41
C LYS A 164 -4.58 6.20 14.36
N ASN A 165 -3.84 7.23 14.76
CA ASN A 165 -3.16 8.21 13.91
C ASN A 165 -1.79 8.54 14.49
N THR A 166 -0.76 7.84 14.01
CA THR A 166 0.62 7.99 14.49
C THR A 166 1.61 7.56 13.42
N MET A 167 2.82 8.11 13.47
CA MET A 167 3.98 7.50 12.82
C MET A 167 4.88 6.84 13.86
N SER A 168 5.64 5.84 13.44
CA SER A 168 6.58 5.16 14.30
C SER A 168 7.82 4.67 13.56
N TRP A 169 8.94 4.69 14.27
CA TRP A 169 10.17 4.03 13.85
C TRP A 169 10.39 2.81 14.74
N LEU A 170 10.12 1.65 14.18
CA LEU A 170 10.29 0.36 14.86
C LEU A 170 11.77 -0.03 14.81
N LEU A 171 12.29 -0.44 15.95
CA LEU A 171 13.66 -0.91 16.14
C LEU A 171 13.60 -2.32 16.72
N GLY A 172 13.82 -3.32 15.87
CA GLY A 172 13.70 -4.74 16.22
C GLY A 172 12.27 -5.24 16.09
N GLY A 173 11.65 -5.05 14.93
CA GLY A 173 10.24 -5.35 14.63
C GLY A 173 9.90 -6.85 14.59
N TRP A 174 9.52 -7.38 13.43
CA TRP A 174 9.15 -8.78 13.25
C TRP A 174 10.34 -9.69 13.56
N GLN A 175 10.18 -10.49 14.62
CA GLN A 175 11.22 -11.41 15.13
C GLN A 175 12.57 -10.73 15.42
N ASN A 176 12.58 -9.42 15.68
CA ASN A 176 13.79 -8.62 15.83
C ASN A 176 14.72 -8.71 14.61
N GLN A 177 14.16 -8.62 13.40
CA GLN A 177 14.95 -8.71 12.16
C GLN A 177 14.91 -7.45 11.30
N ASP A 178 14.15 -6.44 11.70
CA ASP A 178 13.89 -5.27 10.90
C ASP A 178 13.80 -3.95 11.69
N SER A 179 14.13 -2.90 10.96
CA SER A 179 13.82 -1.51 11.29
C SER A 179 12.85 -0.93 10.25
N ILE A 180 11.76 -0.34 10.73
CA ILE A 180 10.61 0.05 9.89
C ILE A 180 10.18 1.47 10.22
N ILE A 181 9.96 2.30 9.20
CA ILE A 181 9.15 3.51 9.35
C ILE A 181 7.71 3.16 8.97
N ARG A 182 6.80 3.31 9.93
CA ARG A 182 5.38 2.97 9.81
C ARG A 182 4.51 4.21 9.96
N SER A 183 3.44 4.26 9.18
CA SER A 183 2.32 5.17 9.38
C SER A 183 1.08 4.39 9.78
N VAL A 184 0.31 4.93 10.70
CA VAL A 184 -1.04 4.48 11.04
C VAL A 184 -1.99 5.66 10.81
N CYS A 185 -3.03 5.46 10.00
CA CYS A 185 -4.04 6.47 9.68
C CYS A 185 -5.42 5.82 9.75
N ASP A 186 -6.30 6.28 10.64
CA ASP A 186 -7.59 5.65 10.93
C ASP A 186 -7.49 4.12 11.11
N ASN A 187 -6.53 3.67 11.95
CA ASN A 187 -6.20 2.25 12.18
C ASN A 187 -5.65 1.48 10.97
N ARG A 188 -5.44 2.13 9.82
CA ARG A 188 -4.82 1.49 8.66
C ARG A 188 -3.31 1.64 8.76
N ILE A 189 -2.61 0.52 8.70
CA ILE A 189 -1.15 0.46 8.82
C ILE A 189 -0.54 0.52 7.42
N SER A 190 0.55 1.27 7.29
CA SER A 190 1.41 1.28 6.11
C SER A 190 2.87 1.30 6.54
N ASP A 191 3.61 0.25 6.18
CA ASP A 191 5.06 0.20 6.35
C ASP A 191 5.68 0.91 5.14
N LEU A 192 6.23 2.11 5.39
CA LEU A 192 6.71 3.01 4.35
C LEU A 192 8.11 2.63 3.86
N THR A 193 8.92 2.07 4.76
CA THR A 193 10.23 1.51 4.45
C THR A 193 10.60 0.47 5.50
N GLN A 194 11.37 -0.53 5.09
CA GLN A 194 11.85 -1.63 5.92
C GLN A 194 13.30 -1.95 5.55
N THR A 195 14.15 -2.11 6.55
CA THR A 195 15.54 -2.59 6.40
C THR A 195 15.87 -3.64 7.43
N ILE A 196 16.88 -4.47 7.13
CA ILE A 196 17.30 -5.56 8.01
C ILE A 196 18.15 -4.99 9.13
N TRP A 197 17.70 -5.16 10.38
CA TRP A 197 18.42 -4.71 11.56
C TRP A 197 17.90 -5.40 12.82
N SER A 198 18.78 -5.64 13.79
CA SER A 198 18.43 -6.31 15.05
C SER A 198 18.99 -5.57 16.25
N VAL A 199 18.20 -5.47 17.32
CA VAL A 199 18.66 -4.99 18.62
C VAL A 199 19.30 -6.12 19.42
N GLU A 200 20.47 -5.86 19.98
CA GLU A 200 21.15 -6.73 20.94
C GLU A 200 20.82 -6.29 22.38
N GLN A 201 20.72 -7.26 23.28
CA GLN A 201 20.46 -6.98 24.69
C GLN A 201 21.67 -6.27 25.34
N ASP A 202 21.41 -5.26 26.16
CA ASP A 202 22.38 -4.45 26.91
C ASP A 202 23.44 -3.68 26.10
N LYS A 203 23.37 -3.72 24.76
CA LYS A 203 24.17 -2.89 23.86
C LYS A 203 23.58 -1.49 23.74
N LEU A 204 24.45 -0.48 23.83
CA LEU A 204 24.10 0.92 23.62
C LEU A 204 24.05 1.22 22.11
N TYR A 205 22.99 1.88 21.67
CA TYR A 205 22.82 2.36 20.32
C TYR A 205 22.55 3.86 20.33
N GLN A 206 23.08 4.57 19.33
CA GLN A 206 22.83 5.99 19.11
C GLN A 206 21.90 6.17 17.93
N CYS A 207 20.75 6.79 18.16
CA CYS A 207 19.69 6.93 17.18
C CYS A 207 19.45 8.38 16.80
N LYS A 208 19.18 8.61 15.51
CA LYS A 208 18.75 9.91 14.98
C LYS A 208 17.63 9.69 13.98
N LEU A 209 16.57 10.47 14.10
CA LEU A 209 15.50 10.56 13.11
C LEU A 209 15.32 12.01 12.70
N THR A 210 15.31 12.30 11.41
CA THR A 210 15.03 13.63 10.86
C THR A 210 13.73 13.60 10.09
N VAL A 211 12.87 14.59 10.33
CA VAL A 211 11.68 14.85 9.52
C VAL A 211 11.87 16.20 8.87
N LYS A 212 11.75 16.27 7.54
CA LYS A 212 11.72 17.51 6.78
C LYS A 212 10.57 17.45 5.79
N ASP A 213 9.51 18.17 6.14
CA ASP A 213 8.20 18.01 5.51
C ASP A 213 7.82 16.52 5.55
N ARG A 214 7.67 15.88 4.39
CA ARG A 214 7.32 14.44 4.31
C ARG A 214 8.53 13.54 4.09
N ASN A 215 9.75 14.08 4.09
CA ASN A 215 10.97 13.28 3.99
C ASN A 215 11.44 12.87 5.39
N ILE A 216 11.59 11.56 5.59
CA ILE A 216 11.97 10.95 6.85
C ILE A 216 13.23 10.14 6.62
N SER A 217 14.24 10.38 7.45
CA SER A 217 15.49 9.63 7.43
C SER A 217 15.86 9.22 8.84
N ALA A 218 16.33 7.98 9.02
CA ALA A 218 16.66 7.42 10.32
C ALA A 218 18.02 6.70 10.31
N TRP A 219 18.82 6.97 11.34
CA TRP A 219 20.19 6.47 11.49
C TRP A 219 20.37 5.75 12.81
N ILE A 220 21.13 4.66 12.77
CA ILE A 220 21.54 3.89 13.94
C ILE A 220 23.08 3.84 13.91
N ASP A 221 23.72 4.27 15.00
CA ASP A 221 25.18 4.36 15.12
C ASP A 221 25.86 5.12 13.97
N GLY A 222 25.15 6.14 13.44
CA GLY A 222 25.61 6.98 12.33
C GLY A 222 25.38 6.40 10.93
N GLU A 223 24.95 5.15 10.80
CA GLU A 223 24.60 4.52 9.52
C GLU A 223 23.12 4.77 9.17
N LEU A 224 22.83 5.09 7.91
CA LEU A 224 21.47 5.34 7.43
C LEU A 224 20.74 4.01 7.22
N PHE A 225 19.68 3.76 7.99
CA PHE A 225 18.88 2.53 7.91
C PHE A 225 17.54 2.74 7.21
N ASN A 226 16.93 3.90 7.28
CA ASN A 226 15.65 4.15 6.62
C ASN A 226 15.66 5.54 5.99
N GLU A 227 15.21 5.64 4.75
CA GLU A 227 14.97 6.90 4.06
C GLU A 227 13.73 6.76 3.19
N ILE A 228 12.78 7.68 3.37
CA ILE A 228 11.50 7.62 2.66
C ILE A 228 10.86 8.99 2.54
N GLU A 229 10.19 9.23 1.42
CA GLU A 229 9.16 10.26 1.32
C GLU A 229 7.82 9.61 1.71
N ALA A 230 7.22 10.04 2.81
CA ALA A 230 5.92 9.58 3.28
C ALA A 230 4.81 10.10 2.38
N LYS A 231 4.67 9.57 1.17
CA LYS A 231 3.70 10.04 0.18
C LYS A 231 2.26 9.96 0.68
N LEU A 232 1.44 10.91 0.25
CA LEU A 232 0.02 10.88 0.52
C LEU A 232 -0.65 9.77 -0.31
N PRO A 233 -1.59 9.01 0.26
CA PRO A 233 -2.39 8.07 -0.52
C PRO A 233 -3.13 8.78 -1.66
N GLN A 234 -2.98 8.24 -2.86
CA GLN A 234 -3.59 8.77 -4.08
C GLN A 234 -4.49 7.71 -4.71
N LYS A 235 -5.65 8.15 -5.19
CA LYS A 235 -6.56 7.34 -6.00
C LYS A 235 -6.80 8.05 -7.32
N GLU A 236 -6.23 7.46 -8.37
CA GLU A 236 -6.48 7.85 -9.75
C GLU A 236 -7.90 7.44 -10.13
N GLY A 237 -8.63 8.24 -10.91
CA GLY A 237 -9.96 7.84 -11.38
C GLY A 237 -9.95 6.72 -12.43
N LEU A 238 -8.85 6.57 -13.16
CA LEU A 238 -8.64 5.57 -14.19
C LEU A 238 -7.20 5.05 -14.14
N TYR A 239 -7.03 3.75 -13.95
CA TYR A 239 -5.72 3.09 -14.00
C TYR A 239 -5.54 2.41 -15.35
N ILE A 240 -4.36 2.61 -15.95
CA ILE A 240 -4.05 2.17 -17.31
C ILE A 240 -2.77 1.34 -17.30
N ASN A 241 -2.78 0.23 -18.02
CA ASN A 241 -1.56 -0.41 -18.50
C ASN A 241 -1.73 -0.87 -19.94
N ALA A 242 -0.61 -1.02 -20.64
CA ALA A 242 -0.59 -1.65 -21.93
C ALA A 242 0.57 -2.64 -22.00
N VAL A 243 0.28 -3.83 -22.52
CA VAL A 243 1.24 -4.93 -22.63
C VAL A 243 1.23 -5.54 -24.02
N GLU A 244 2.29 -6.28 -24.35
CA GLU A 244 2.30 -7.19 -25.50
C GLU A 244 2.34 -8.63 -24.99
N ASP A 245 1.50 -9.49 -25.54
CA ASP A 245 1.44 -10.91 -25.18
C ASP A 245 2.44 -11.77 -25.98
N ALA A 246 2.46 -13.08 -25.69
CA ALA A 246 3.38 -14.01 -26.35
C ALA A 246 3.11 -14.20 -27.85
N SER A 247 1.92 -13.84 -28.35
CA SER A 247 1.57 -13.87 -29.76
C SER A 247 1.95 -12.59 -30.52
N GLY A 248 2.36 -11.54 -29.78
CA GLY A 248 2.62 -10.20 -30.31
C GLY A 248 1.39 -9.30 -30.32
N ALA A 249 0.25 -9.75 -29.78
CA ALA A 249 -0.95 -8.93 -29.65
C ALA A 249 -0.74 -7.89 -28.54
N LYS A 250 -1.22 -6.66 -28.80
CA LYS A 250 -1.15 -5.56 -27.83
C LYS A 250 -2.45 -5.50 -27.05
N ILE A 251 -2.36 -5.45 -25.73
CA ILE A 251 -3.52 -5.46 -24.82
C ILE A 251 -3.47 -4.19 -23.98
N VAL A 252 -4.51 -3.35 -24.08
CA VAL A 252 -4.73 -2.19 -23.21
C VAL A 252 -5.70 -2.60 -22.10
N LYS A 253 -5.34 -2.32 -20.85
CA LYS A 253 -6.14 -2.61 -19.67
C LYS A 253 -6.53 -1.29 -19.01
N LEU A 254 -7.83 -1.11 -18.83
CA LEU A 254 -8.42 0.11 -18.29
C LEU A 254 -9.25 -0.26 -17.06
N VAL A 255 -8.91 0.26 -15.89
CA VAL A 255 -9.65 0.04 -14.64
C VAL A 255 -10.25 1.36 -14.18
N ASN A 256 -11.57 1.47 -14.30
CA ASN A 256 -12.33 2.62 -13.85
C ASN A 256 -12.78 2.41 -12.40
N VAL A 257 -12.28 3.25 -11.49
CA VAL A 257 -12.63 3.19 -10.06
C VAL A 257 -13.68 4.24 -9.67
N ARG A 258 -14.22 4.98 -10.65
CA ARG A 258 -15.27 5.98 -10.45
C ARG A 258 -16.63 5.32 -10.42
N ASP A 259 -17.58 6.01 -9.80
CA ASP A 259 -19.00 5.62 -9.75
C ASP A 259 -19.75 5.98 -11.07
N GLU A 260 -19.04 6.46 -12.10
CA GLU A 260 -19.57 6.79 -13.42
C GLU A 260 -18.71 6.19 -14.54
N ALA A 261 -19.33 5.90 -15.68
CA ALA A 261 -18.62 5.38 -16.85
C ALA A 261 -17.71 6.46 -17.47
N ILE A 262 -16.65 6.03 -18.16
CA ILE A 262 -15.74 6.91 -18.89
C ILE A 262 -15.49 6.35 -20.29
N THR A 263 -15.52 7.21 -21.30
CA THR A 263 -15.04 6.88 -22.64
C THR A 263 -13.57 7.24 -22.77
N VAL A 264 -12.75 6.25 -23.15
CA VAL A 264 -11.32 6.42 -23.38
C VAL A 264 -11.05 6.31 -24.86
N ASN A 265 -10.46 7.35 -25.46
CA ASN A 265 -10.01 7.33 -26.84
C ASN A 265 -8.63 6.68 -26.93
N VAL A 266 -8.55 5.48 -27.50
CA VAL A 266 -7.31 4.72 -27.67
C VAL A 266 -6.78 4.94 -29.08
N ALA A 267 -5.69 5.69 -29.21
CA ALA A 267 -4.97 5.85 -30.48
C ALA A 267 -4.14 4.59 -30.76
N CYS A 268 -4.35 3.95 -31.92
CA CYS A 268 -3.63 2.74 -32.31
C CYS A 268 -3.61 2.54 -33.83
N GLU A 269 -2.64 1.75 -34.32
CA GLU A 269 -2.49 1.36 -35.72
C GLU A 269 -3.18 0.03 -36.06
N ALA A 270 -3.89 -0.55 -35.09
CA ALA A 270 -4.66 -1.78 -35.30
C ALA A 270 -5.80 -1.53 -36.28
N VAL A 271 -6.32 -2.60 -36.89
CA VAL A 271 -7.50 -2.50 -37.76
C VAL A 271 -8.78 -2.81 -36.98
N GLN A 272 -8.65 -3.60 -35.92
CA GLN A 272 -9.76 -4.05 -35.10
C GLN A 272 -9.32 -4.20 -33.65
N ALA A 273 -10.27 -4.17 -32.71
CA ALA A 273 -10.03 -4.62 -31.35
C ALA A 273 -11.13 -5.56 -30.88
N ALA A 274 -10.73 -6.51 -30.04
CA ALA A 274 -11.65 -7.28 -29.20
C ALA A 274 -11.67 -6.65 -27.81
N VAL A 275 -12.86 -6.32 -27.31
CA VAL A 275 -13.06 -5.68 -26.01
C VAL A 275 -13.81 -6.64 -25.10
N TYR A 276 -13.26 -6.84 -23.91
CA TYR A 276 -13.92 -7.54 -22.82
C TYR A 276 -14.12 -6.59 -21.64
N THR A 277 -15.34 -6.42 -21.16
CA THR A 277 -15.63 -5.59 -19.98
C THR A 277 -16.19 -6.44 -18.85
N ILE A 278 -15.82 -6.13 -17.61
CA ILE A 278 -16.43 -6.70 -16.40
C ILE A 278 -16.68 -5.58 -15.38
N TYR A 279 -17.89 -5.53 -14.82
CA TYR A 279 -18.30 -4.52 -13.85
C TYR A 279 -19.44 -5.03 -12.98
N GLY A 280 -19.69 -4.38 -11.84
CA GLY A 280 -20.77 -4.78 -10.93
C GLY A 280 -21.23 -3.60 -10.09
N GLU A 281 -22.39 -3.74 -9.47
CA GLU A 281 -22.89 -2.74 -8.54
C GLU A 281 -21.99 -2.63 -7.31
N LYS A 282 -21.94 -1.44 -6.72
CA LYS A 282 -21.18 -1.20 -5.50
C LYS A 282 -21.75 -2.07 -4.37
N GLY A 283 -20.92 -2.98 -3.85
CA GLY A 283 -21.33 -3.92 -2.81
C GLY A 283 -21.95 -5.22 -3.33
N ALA A 284 -22.00 -5.45 -4.64
CA ALA A 284 -22.35 -6.75 -5.21
C ALA A 284 -21.37 -7.83 -4.72
N PHE A 285 -21.90 -9.00 -4.36
CA PHE A 285 -21.12 -10.16 -3.93
C PHE A 285 -21.73 -11.45 -4.48
N ASN A 286 -20.87 -12.33 -5.00
CA ASN A 286 -21.33 -13.64 -5.46
C ASN A 286 -21.76 -14.49 -4.25
N THR A 287 -22.72 -15.37 -4.46
CA THR A 287 -23.21 -16.34 -3.47
C THR A 287 -23.39 -17.71 -4.11
N LEU A 288 -23.74 -18.73 -3.32
CA LEU A 288 -24.10 -20.04 -3.87
C LEU A 288 -25.34 -20.00 -4.78
N ASP A 289 -26.30 -19.15 -4.47
CA ASP A 289 -27.55 -19.03 -5.24
C ASP A 289 -27.43 -18.05 -6.41
N ASN A 290 -26.52 -17.09 -6.32
CA ASN A 290 -26.15 -16.16 -7.39
C ASN A 290 -24.61 -16.12 -7.56
N PRO A 291 -24.00 -17.12 -8.22
CA PRO A 291 -22.54 -17.26 -8.31
C PRO A 291 -21.86 -16.28 -9.27
N ARG A 292 -22.63 -15.44 -9.97
CA ARG A 292 -22.17 -14.44 -10.95
C ARG A 292 -22.98 -13.15 -10.85
N ASP A 293 -22.91 -12.49 -9.70
CA ASP A 293 -23.51 -11.19 -9.43
C ASP A 293 -22.63 -10.04 -9.97
N PHE A 294 -22.48 -10.02 -11.29
CA PHE A 294 -21.75 -8.99 -12.03
C PHE A 294 -22.14 -9.04 -13.52
N ASN A 295 -21.86 -7.96 -14.22
CA ASN A 295 -22.05 -7.85 -15.65
C ASN A 295 -20.73 -8.07 -16.38
N GLU A 296 -20.82 -8.73 -17.54
CA GLU A 296 -19.70 -8.85 -18.46
C GLU A 296 -20.18 -8.69 -19.90
N SER A 297 -19.31 -8.18 -20.77
CA SER A 297 -19.59 -8.07 -22.20
C SER A 297 -18.35 -8.40 -23.01
N THR A 298 -18.54 -8.93 -24.21
CA THR A 298 -17.47 -9.15 -25.19
C THR A 298 -17.97 -8.72 -26.55
N TYR A 299 -17.21 -7.86 -27.22
CA TYR A 299 -17.55 -7.39 -28.55
C TYR A 299 -16.29 -7.07 -29.35
N GLU A 300 -16.44 -6.96 -30.67
CA GLU A 300 -15.39 -6.47 -31.54
C GLU A 300 -15.76 -5.09 -32.09
N ILE A 301 -14.77 -4.24 -32.27
CA ILE A 301 -14.91 -2.87 -32.77
C ILE A 301 -13.86 -2.61 -33.86
N GLN A 302 -14.25 -1.92 -34.93
CA GLN A 302 -13.33 -1.52 -35.99
C GLN A 302 -12.61 -0.24 -35.59
N VAL A 303 -11.32 -0.15 -35.92
CA VAL A 303 -10.54 1.05 -35.69
C VAL A 303 -10.86 2.06 -36.78
N GLU A 304 -11.33 3.23 -36.39
CA GLU A 304 -11.65 4.31 -37.32
C GLU A 304 -10.66 5.45 -37.14
N SER A 305 -10.00 5.87 -38.22
CA SER A 305 -9.02 6.96 -38.18
C SER A 305 -7.92 6.78 -37.12
N ASN A 306 -7.41 5.55 -36.99
CA ASN A 306 -6.39 5.15 -36.00
C ASN A 306 -6.83 5.37 -34.53
N ARG A 307 -8.13 5.31 -34.25
CA ARG A 307 -8.71 5.54 -32.93
C ARG A 307 -9.85 4.57 -32.61
N LEU A 308 -10.01 4.30 -31.32
CA LEU A 308 -11.10 3.53 -30.74
C LEU A 308 -11.68 4.28 -29.56
N ASP A 309 -13.00 4.45 -29.53
CA ASP A 309 -13.70 4.92 -28.34
C ASP A 309 -14.12 3.72 -27.51
N ILE A 310 -13.48 3.56 -26.35
CA ILE A 310 -13.73 2.45 -25.42
C ILE A 310 -14.52 2.99 -24.24
N GLU A 311 -15.78 2.60 -24.12
CA GLU A 311 -16.55 2.85 -22.91
C GLU A 311 -16.10 1.87 -21.81
N VAL A 312 -15.56 2.41 -20.72
CA VAL A 312 -15.21 1.67 -19.50
C VAL A 312 -16.32 1.91 -18.48
N PRO A 313 -17.10 0.88 -18.10
CA PRO A 313 -18.21 1.03 -17.17
C PRO A 313 -17.81 1.62 -15.83
N ALA A 314 -18.76 2.23 -15.12
CA ALA A 314 -18.60 2.60 -13.71
C ALA A 314 -18.16 1.38 -12.89
N LEU A 315 -17.18 1.56 -12.01
CA LEU A 315 -16.62 0.47 -11.20
C LEU A 315 -16.29 -0.79 -12.02
N GLY A 316 -15.71 -0.59 -13.21
CA GLY A 316 -15.49 -1.63 -14.21
C GLY A 316 -14.06 -1.72 -14.72
N VAL A 317 -13.77 -2.82 -15.40
CA VAL A 317 -12.52 -3.05 -16.14
C VAL A 317 -12.85 -3.29 -17.59
N ALA A 318 -12.02 -2.77 -18.49
CA ALA A 318 -11.99 -3.13 -19.90
C ALA A 318 -10.61 -3.69 -20.28
N PHE A 319 -10.60 -4.82 -20.96
CA PHE A 319 -9.43 -5.41 -21.61
C PHE A 319 -9.62 -5.29 -23.12
N VAL A 320 -8.73 -4.56 -23.78
CA VAL A 320 -8.81 -4.21 -25.20
C VAL A 320 -7.64 -4.86 -25.91
N THR A 321 -7.89 -5.96 -26.62
CA THR A 321 -6.88 -6.64 -27.43
C THR A 321 -6.91 -6.08 -28.84
N LEU A 322 -5.84 -5.37 -29.22
CA LEU A 322 -5.65 -4.75 -30.51
C LEU A 322 -5.17 -5.81 -31.53
N LYS A 323 -5.88 -5.91 -32.66
CA LYS A 323 -5.64 -6.87 -33.75
C LYS A 323 -5.29 -6.16 -35.05
#